data_AF-A0A1D2U7N4-F1
#
_entry.id   AF-A0A1D2U7N4-F1
#
_cell.length_a   1.000
_cell.length_b   1.000
_cell.length_c   1.000
_cell.angle_alpha   90.00
_cell.angle_beta   90.00
_cell.angle_gamma   90.00
#
_symmetry.space_group_name_H-M   'P 1'
#
loop_
_entity.id
_entity.type
_entity.pdbx_description
1 polymer ?
#
loop_
_entity_poly.entity_id
_entity_poly.type
_entity_poly.pdbx_seq_one_letter_code
_entity_poly.pdbx_strand_id
1 'polypeptide(L)'
;MAHIANRSRFRVTVKNKPDLTQHFSFSKVAAVEAYMKELRAQGYKPRAEQLDESWLVRIRERGHKPLEATFESEAAANQAGESVR
;
A
#
# COMPACT_ATOMS: atom_id res chain seq x y z
N MET A 1 9.66 -5.10 19.08
CA MET A 1 9.69 -4.02 18.07
C MET A 1 8.42 -4.12 17.24
N ALA A 2 7.65 -3.04 17.16
CA ALA A 2 6.49 -2.95 16.28
C ALA A 2 6.96 -2.65 14.85
N HIS A 3 6.43 -3.40 13.88
CA HIS A 3 6.66 -3.20 12.45
C HIS A 3 5.37 -2.67 11.82
N ILE A 4 5.43 -1.48 11.25
CA ILE A 4 4.30 -0.82 10.61
C ILE A 4 4.52 -0.88 9.10
N ALA A 5 3.53 -1.38 8.35
CA ALA A 5 3.61 -1.52 6.90
C ALA A 5 2.34 -1.02 6.23
N ASN A 6 2.50 -0.18 5.20
CA ASN A 6 1.40 0.19 4.32
C ASN A 6 1.02 -1.02 3.43
N ARG A 7 -0.20 -1.53 3.63
CA ARG A 7 -0.81 -2.65 2.87
C ARG A 7 -1.93 -2.17 1.94
N SER A 8 -2.03 -0.87 1.73
CA SER A 8 -3.01 -0.25 0.83
C SER A 8 -2.78 -0.65 -0.60
N ARG A 9 -3.84 -0.54 -1.40
CA ARG A 9 -3.79 -0.77 -2.84
C ARG A 9 -2.92 0.28 -3.52
N PHE A 10 -2.37 -0.09 -4.67
CA PHE A 10 -1.79 0.85 -5.61
C PHE A 10 -2.87 1.37 -6.55
N ARG A 11 -2.79 2.65 -6.89
CA ARG A 11 -3.59 3.29 -7.92
C ARG A 11 -2.69 3.77 -9.04
N VAL A 12 -2.96 3.34 -10.26
CA VAL A 12 -2.34 3.87 -11.47
C VAL A 12 -3.31 4.85 -12.11
N THR A 13 -2.88 6.09 -12.33
CA THR A 13 -3.68 7.14 -12.98
C THR A 13 -2.95 7.71 -14.19
N VAL A 14 -3.70 8.21 -15.16
CA VAL A 14 -3.18 8.98 -16.29
C VAL A 14 -3.83 10.36 -16.27
N LYS A 15 -3.02 11.41 -16.43
CA LYS A 15 -3.53 12.80 -16.43
C LYS A 15 -4.61 12.96 -17.49
N ASN A 16 -5.75 13.53 -17.10
CA ASN A 16 -6.91 13.80 -17.95
C ASN A 16 -7.53 12.55 -18.61
N LYS A 17 -7.26 11.34 -18.09
CA LYS A 17 -7.88 10.09 -18.55
C LYS A 17 -8.31 9.23 -17.36
N PRO A 18 -9.42 9.58 -16.69
CA PRO A 18 -9.92 8.81 -15.56
C PRO A 18 -10.29 7.38 -15.97
N ASP A 19 -10.66 7.15 -17.24
CA ASP A 19 -11.00 5.83 -17.78
C ASP A 19 -9.85 4.82 -17.74
N LEU A 20 -8.60 5.30 -17.69
CA LEU A 20 -7.39 4.48 -17.57
C LEU A 20 -6.94 4.32 -16.11
N THR A 21 -7.77 4.73 -15.15
CA THR A 21 -7.46 4.57 -13.72
C THR A 21 -7.70 3.13 -13.31
N GLN A 22 -6.66 2.49 -12.77
CA GLN A 22 -6.77 1.10 -12.30
C GLN A 22 -6.17 0.94 -10.91
N HIS A 23 -6.80 0.08 -10.12
CA HIS A 23 -6.38 -0.24 -8.75
C HIS A 23 -5.80 -1.66 -8.69
N PHE A 24 -4.74 -1.83 -7.93
CA PHE A 24 -4.05 -3.09 -7.75
C PHE A 24 -3.83 -3.37 -6.26
N SER A 25 -3.98 -4.62 -5.83
CA SER A 25 -3.65 -5.02 -4.46
C SER A 25 -2.17 -4.75 -4.14
N PHE A 26 -1.84 -4.53 -2.86
CA PHE A 26 -0.45 -4.28 -2.43
C PHE A 26 0.53 -5.39 -2.85
N SER A 27 0.05 -6.63 -3.01
CA SER A 27 0.86 -7.78 -3.40
C SER A 27 1.15 -7.84 -4.90
N LYS A 28 0.46 -7.04 -5.72
CA LYS A 28 0.52 -7.08 -7.19
C LYS A 28 1.40 -5.99 -7.79
N VAL A 29 2.56 -5.73 -7.18
CA VAL A 29 3.53 -4.72 -7.68
C VAL A 29 3.96 -5.00 -9.13
N ALA A 30 4.23 -6.27 -9.47
CA ALA A 30 4.59 -6.65 -10.83
C ALA A 30 3.48 -6.32 -11.86
N ALA A 31 2.21 -6.41 -11.47
CA ALA A 31 1.09 -6.04 -12.34
C ALA A 31 1.01 -4.52 -12.54
N VAL A 32 1.29 -3.73 -11.50
CA VAL A 32 1.39 -2.26 -11.58
C VAL A 32 2.47 -1.86 -12.58
N GLU A 33 3.65 -2.48 -12.50
CA GLU A 33 4.77 -2.20 -13.40
C GLU A 33 4.45 -2.57 -14.85
N ALA A 34 3.84 -3.75 -15.07
CA ALA A 34 3.41 -4.18 -16.40
C ALA A 34 2.40 -3.20 -17.00
N TYR A 35 1.39 -2.78 -16.22
CA TYR A 35 0.38 -1.82 -16.68
C TYR A 35 0.97 -0.44 -16.95
N MET A 36 1.90 0.04 -16.11
CA MET A 36 2.61 1.28 -16.38
C MET A 36 3.45 1.20 -17.67
N LYS A 37 4.07 0.06 -17.96
CA LYS A 37 4.83 -0.14 -19.20
C LYS A 37 3.91 -0.11 -20.42
N GLU A 38 2.75 -0.76 -20.34
CA GLU A 38 1.73 -0.77 -21.40
C GLU A 38 1.24 0.66 -21.70
N LEU A 39 0.88 1.41 -20.67
CA LEU A 39 0.43 2.80 -20.82
C LEU A 39 1.51 3.71 -21.41
N ARG A 40 2.78 3.52 -21.00
CA ARG A 40 3.92 4.25 -21.59
C ARG A 40 4.16 3.89 -23.06
N ALA A 41 3.98 2.62 -23.43
CA ALA A 41 4.09 2.19 -24.82
C ALA A 41 3.01 2.83 -25.71
N GLN A 42 1.83 3.11 -25.15
CA GLN A 42 0.77 3.87 -25.80
C GLN A 42 1.01 5.41 -25.81
N GLY A 43 2.15 5.87 -25.30
CA GLY A 43 2.51 7.30 -25.25
C GLY A 43 1.92 8.07 -24.06
N TYR A 44 1.26 7.38 -23.12
CA TYR A 44 0.74 8.03 -21.91
C TYR A 44 1.82 8.24 -20.85
N LYS A 45 1.52 9.14 -19.92
CA LYS A 45 2.34 9.42 -18.73
C LYS A 45 1.62 8.94 -17.47
N PRO A 46 1.60 7.62 -17.20
CA PRO A 46 0.96 7.07 -16.01
C PRO A 46 1.75 7.43 -14.75
N ARG A 47 1.03 7.55 -13.63
CA ARG A 47 1.58 7.68 -12.29
C ARG A 47 1.02 6.56 -11.42
N ALA A 48 1.89 5.83 -10.74
CA ALA A 48 1.51 4.87 -9.72
C ALA A 48 1.73 5.51 -8.34
N GLU A 49 0.72 5.44 -7.49
CA GLU A 49 0.80 5.82 -6.08
C GLU A 49 0.27 4.67 -5.22
N GLN A 50 0.87 4.47 -4.04
CA GLN A 50 0.26 3.62 -3.03
C GLN A 50 -0.73 4.48 -2.23
N LEU A 51 -1.95 3.98 -2.04
CA LEU A 51 -2.93 4.65 -1.20
C LEU A 51 -2.53 4.52 0.28
N ASP A 52 -3.33 5.11 1.15
CA ASP A 52 -3.14 5.17 2.60
C ASP A 52 -4.33 4.59 3.39
N GLU A 53 -5.16 3.78 2.72
CA GLU A 53 -6.41 3.20 3.25
C GLU A 53 -6.21 1.97 4.17
N SER A 54 -5.04 1.33 4.19
CA SER A 54 -4.81 0.11 4.97
C SER A 54 -3.38 -0.05 5.46
N TRP A 55 -3.24 -0.19 6.78
CA TRP A 55 -1.98 -0.27 7.48
C TRP A 55 -1.94 -1.50 8.37
N LEU A 56 -0.84 -2.25 8.31
CA LEU A 56 -0.62 -3.43 9.15
C LEU A 56 0.42 -3.10 10.22
N VAL A 57 0.05 -3.28 11.47
CA VAL A 57 0.99 -3.26 12.60
C VAL A 57 1.22 -4.70 13.03
N ARG A 58 2.48 -5.10 13.07
CA ARG A 58 2.91 -6.40 13.57
C ARG A 58 3.85 -6.22 14.74
N ILE A 59 3.50 -6.79 15.88
CA ILE A 59 4.27 -6.73 17.10
C ILE A 59 4.89 -8.10 17.31
N ARG A 60 6.22 -8.13 17.37
CA ARG A 60 6.98 -9.35 17.64
C ARG A 60 7.60 -9.25 19.02
N GLU A 61 7.15 -10.14 19.90
CA GLU A 61 7.74 -10.38 21.22
C GLU A 61 8.43 -11.75 21.22
N ARG A 62 9.62 -11.81 21.82
CA ARG A 62 10.41 -13.03 21.84
C ARG A 62 9.72 -14.07 22.74
N GLY A 63 9.42 -15.25 22.19
CA GLY A 63 8.74 -16.33 22.92
C GLY A 63 7.21 -16.29 22.86
N HIS A 64 6.61 -15.27 22.23
CA HIS A 64 5.16 -15.14 22.07
C HIS A 64 4.74 -15.18 20.60
N LYS A 65 3.47 -15.50 20.35
CA LYS A 65 2.89 -15.41 19.00
C LYS A 65 2.87 -13.94 18.56
N PRO A 66 3.22 -13.64 17.29
CA PRO A 66 3.16 -12.29 16.80
C PRO A 66 1.71 -11.78 16.83
N LEU A 67 1.53 -10.56 17.34
CA LEU A 67 0.25 -9.86 17.29
C LEU A 67 0.19 -9.05 15.99
N GLU A 68 -0.91 -9.17 15.26
CA GLU A 68 -1.14 -8.48 13.99
C GLU A 68 -2.48 -7.75 14.06
N ALA A 69 -2.48 -6.47 13.73
CA ALA A 69 -3.66 -5.63 13.68
C ALA A 69 -3.63 -4.73 12.44
N THR A 70 -4.79 -4.54 11.82
CA THR A 70 -4.98 -3.69 10.64
C THR A 70 -5.72 -2.41 11.02
N PHE A 71 -5.26 -1.29 10.46
CA PHE A 71 -5.79 0.05 10.72
C PHE A 71 -6.13 0.75 9.40
N GLU A 72 -7.09 1.67 9.46
CA GLU A 72 -7.58 2.43 8.30
C GLU A 72 -6.75 3.70 8.03
N SER A 73 -5.78 4.03 8.88
CA SER A 73 -4.92 5.19 8.71
C SER A 73 -3.53 4.97 9.29
N GLU A 74 -2.56 5.72 8.74
CA GLU A 74 -1.18 5.72 9.23
C GLU A 74 -1.09 6.18 10.69
N ALA A 75 -1.83 7.22 11.04
CA ALA A 75 -1.84 7.79 12.39
C ALA A 75 -2.30 6.76 13.44
N ALA A 76 -3.39 6.04 13.17
CA ALA A 76 -3.88 5.00 14.07
C ALA A 76 -2.89 3.83 14.19
N ALA A 77 -2.25 3.44 13.08
CA ALA A 77 -1.23 2.40 13.08
C ALA A 77 0.01 2.81 13.90
N ASN A 78 0.47 4.05 13.76
CA ASN A 78 1.58 4.60 14.54
C ASN A 78 1.26 4.66 16.02
N GLN A 79 0.07 5.15 16.40
CA GLN A 79 -0.37 5.20 17.79
C GLN A 79 -0.42 3.80 18.43
N ALA A 80 -0.94 2.80 17.70
CA ALA A 80 -0.95 1.42 18.18
C ALA A 80 0.48 0.84 18.31
N GLY A 81 1.41 1.22 17.43
CA GLY A 81 2.81 0.82 17.52
C GLY A 81 3.57 1.46 18.69
N GLU A 82 3.20 2.69 19.09
CA GLU A 82 3.78 3.39 20.24
C GLU A 82 3.25 2.89 21.59
N SER A 83 1.95 2.58 21.69
CA SER A 83 1.34 2.04 22.92
C SER A 83 1.91 0.68 23.37
N VAL A 84 2.73 0.03 22.53
CA VAL A 84 3.33 -1.29 22.82
C VAL A 84 4.86 -1.19 22.94
N ARG A 85 5.41 0.02 23.12
CA ARG A 85 6.83 0.24 23.43
C ARG A 85 7.13 0.21 24.92
#